data_AF-A0A2M8PJH3-F1
#
_entry.id   AF-A0A2M8PJH3-F1
#
_cell.length_a   1.000
_cell.length_b   1.000
_cell.length_c   1.000
_cell.angle_alpha   90.00
_cell.angle_beta   90.00
_cell.angle_gamma   90.00
#
_symmetry.space_group_name_H-M   'P 1'
#
loop_
_entity.id
_entity.type
_entity.pdbx_description
1 polymer ?
#
loop_
_entity_poly.entity_id
_entity_poly.type
_entity_poly.pdbx_seq_one_letter_code
_entity_poly.pdbx_strand_id
1 'polypeptide(L)'
;MIKIAWLEDDTYLGGAELSSDILCKYAPDDVNIVHIPAWQRRIDIEQIDMFIVANCTQYSADFVQYLQQKPTIKVLWDVYPHGDAKLRRWLLDNAFLIGVT
;
A
#
# COMPACT_ATOMS: atom_id res chain seq x y z
N MET A 1 -17.34 -5.27 7.57
CA MET A 1 -15.93 -5.25 7.97
C MET A 1 -15.16 -4.64 6.81
N ILE A 2 -14.45 -3.55 7.04
CA ILE A 2 -13.66 -2.85 6.04
C ILE A 2 -12.30 -3.54 5.94
N LYS A 3 -11.92 -3.99 4.74
CA LYS A 3 -10.64 -4.68 4.50
C LYS A 3 -9.67 -3.76 3.75
N ILE A 4 -8.60 -3.39 4.44
CA ILE A 4 -7.59 -2.47 3.95
C ILE A 4 -6.37 -3.29 3.54
N ALA A 5 -6.01 -3.26 2.27
CA ALA A 5 -4.76 -3.86 1.80
C ALA A 5 -3.61 -2.88 2.05
N TRP A 6 -2.64 -3.30 2.87
CA TRP A 6 -1.41 -2.55 3.12
C TRP A 6 -0.28 -3.14 2.27
N LEU A 7 0.22 -2.37 1.31
CA LEU A 7 1.36 -2.80 0.48
C LEU A 7 2.66 -2.48 1.22
N GLU A 8 3.46 -3.52 1.44
CA GLU A 8 4.73 -3.41 2.15
C GLU A 8 5.85 -4.25 1.53
N ASP A 9 7.08 -3.89 1.90
CA ASP A 9 8.27 -4.64 1.57
C ASP A 9 8.53 -5.64 2.71
N ASP A 10 8.62 -6.94 2.42
CA ASP A 10 8.87 -7.96 3.43
C ASP A 10 10.37 -8.20 3.68
N THR A 11 11.24 -7.48 2.96
CA THR A 11 12.69 -7.64 3.02
C THR A 11 13.33 -6.74 4.09
N TYR A 12 12.68 -5.63 4.44
CA TYR A 12 13.20 -4.65 5.38
C TYR A 12 12.13 -4.22 6.38
N LEU A 13 12.47 -4.23 7.67
CA LEU A 13 11.62 -3.66 8.70
C LEU A 13 11.84 -2.15 8.76
N GLY A 14 11.02 -1.40 8.04
CA GLY A 14 11.05 0.06 7.98
C GLY A 14 9.86 0.71 8.68
N GLY A 15 9.68 2.01 8.44
CA GLY A 15 8.53 2.74 8.95
C GLY A 15 7.18 2.19 8.44
N ALA A 16 7.17 1.49 7.29
CA ALA A 16 5.94 0.99 6.66
C ALA A 16 5.37 -0.18 7.42
N GLU A 17 6.25 -1.12 7.63
CA GLU A 17 6.00 -2.38 8.30
C GLU A 17 5.75 -2.11 9.80
N LEU A 18 6.54 -1.22 10.44
CA LEU A 18 6.30 -0.86 11.84
C LEU A 18 4.97 -0.11 12.05
N SER A 19 4.57 0.75 11.10
CA SER A 19 3.29 1.46 11.19
C SER A 19 2.11 0.54 10.95
N SER A 20 2.19 -0.36 9.95
CA SER A 20 1.14 -1.33 9.67
C SER A 20 0.92 -2.27 10.85
N ASP A 21 1.99 -2.79 11.46
CA ASP A 21 1.91 -3.65 12.64
C ASP A 21 1.18 -2.98 13.82
N ILE A 22 1.49 -1.72 14.10
CA ILE A 22 0.81 -0.96 15.16
C ILE A 22 -0.66 -0.74 14.81
N LEU A 23 -0.95 -0.36 13.57
CA LEU A 23 -2.33 -0.14 13.13
C LEU A 23 -3.15 -1.43 13.17
N CYS A 24 -2.59 -2.57 12.75
CA CYS A 24 -3.19 -3.89 12.87
C CYS A 24 -3.51 -4.23 14.33
N LYS A 25 -2.58 -3.96 15.25
CA LYS A 25 -2.73 -4.26 16.68
C LYS A 25 -3.86 -3.47 17.35
N TYR A 26 -4.11 -2.24 16.91
CA TYR A 26 -5.09 -1.34 17.52
C TYR A 26 -6.27 -1.02 16.59
N ALA A 27 -6.44 -1.80 15.52
CA ALA A 27 -7.56 -1.63 14.61
C ALA A 27 -8.88 -1.84 15.34
N PRO A 28 -9.91 -1.02 15.08
CA PRO A 28 -11.28 -1.30 15.52
C PRO A 28 -11.77 -2.66 15.00
N ASP A 29 -12.71 -3.29 15.71
CA ASP A 29 -13.23 -4.64 15.39
C ASP A 29 -13.84 -4.75 13.98
N ASP A 30 -14.30 -3.63 13.40
CA ASP A 30 -14.89 -3.56 12.07
C ASP A 30 -13.88 -3.25 10.96
N VAL A 31 -12.59 -3.10 11.29
CA VAL A 31 -11.49 -2.85 10.36
C VAL A 31 -10.49 -4.01 10.39
N ASN A 32 -10.16 -4.51 9.21
CA ASN A 32 -9.15 -5.55 9.02
C ASN A 32 -8.07 -5.04 8.06
N ILE A 33 -6.86 -4.85 8.57
CA ILE A 33 -5.71 -4.46 7.76
C ILE A 33 -4.97 -5.75 7.38
N VAL A 34 -4.77 -5.94 6.08
CA VAL A 34 -4.12 -7.14 5.53
C VAL A 34 -2.87 -6.72 4.79
N HIS A 35 -1.75 -7.26 5.24
CA HIS A 35 -0.47 -7.02 4.60
C HIS A 35 -0.45 -7.78 3.27
N ILE A 36 -0.13 -7.05 2.22
CA ILE A 36 0.19 -7.60 0.93
C ILE A 36 1.70 -7.45 0.83
N PRO A 37 2.47 -8.54 0.72
CA PRO A 37 3.91 -8.46 0.49
C PRO A 37 4.20 -8.27 -1.00
N ALA A 38 5.38 -7.72 -1.33
CA ALA A 38 5.73 -7.38 -2.71
C ALA A 38 5.84 -8.58 -3.67
N TRP A 39 6.17 -9.77 -3.17
CA TRP A 39 6.18 -11.00 -3.98
C TRP A 39 4.78 -11.52 -4.31
N GLN A 40 3.72 -11.03 -3.64
CA GLN A 40 2.36 -11.47 -3.89
C GLN A 40 1.84 -10.91 -5.22
N ARG A 41 1.73 -11.78 -6.22
CA ARG A 41 1.32 -11.39 -7.59
C ARG A 41 -0.18 -11.37 -7.82
N ARG A 42 -0.96 -11.95 -6.92
CA ARG A 42 -2.43 -12.06 -7.04
C ARG A 42 -3.08 -11.59 -5.76
N ILE A 43 -4.05 -10.71 -5.91
CA ILE A 43 -4.92 -10.26 -4.82
C ILE A 43 -6.34 -10.64 -5.18
N ASP A 44 -7.08 -11.17 -4.21
CA ASP A 44 -8.53 -11.28 -4.31
C ASP A 44 -9.16 -9.89 -4.14
N ILE A 45 -9.19 -9.13 -5.23
CA ILE A 45 -9.56 -7.72 -5.26
C ILE A 45 -10.99 -7.48 -4.75
N GLU A 46 -11.88 -8.46 -4.90
CA GLU A 46 -13.27 -8.37 -4.45
C GLU A 46 -13.39 -8.31 -2.93
N GLN A 47 -12.38 -8.83 -2.22
CA GLN A 47 -12.33 -8.75 -0.77
C GLN A 47 -11.72 -7.45 -0.25
N ILE A 48 -11.08 -6.64 -1.10
CA ILE A 48 -10.38 -5.43 -0.69
C ILE A 48 -11.28 -4.21 -0.90
N ASP A 49 -11.40 -3.36 0.12
CA ASP A 49 -12.15 -2.12 0.05
C ASP A 49 -11.25 -0.94 -0.35
N MET A 50 -9.99 -0.94 0.07
CA MET A 50 -9.02 0.10 -0.27
C MET A 50 -7.56 -0.37 -0.16
N PHE A 51 -6.66 0.38 -0.78
CA PHE A 51 -5.22 0.18 -0.68
C PHE A 51 -4.55 1.32 0.09
N ILE A 52 -3.54 0.98 0.89
CA ILE A 52 -2.56 1.91 1.44
C ILE A 52 -1.18 1.50 0.94
N VAL A 53 -0.47 2.48 0.37
CA VAL A 53 0.87 2.30 -0.19
C VAL A 53 1.82 3.26 0.50
N ALA A 54 2.46 2.79 1.57
CA ALA A 54 3.49 3.55 2.27
C ALA A 54 4.84 3.47 1.54
N ASN A 55 5.20 2.28 1.05
CA ASN A 55 6.39 2.02 0.24
C ASN A 55 6.03 1.28 -1.06
N CYS A 56 6.83 1.42 -2.13
CA CYS A 56 6.62 0.66 -3.37
C CYS A 56 7.91 0.14 -4.01
N THR A 57 8.98 -0.03 -3.21
CA THR A 57 10.31 -0.44 -3.68
C THR A 57 10.31 -1.68 -4.56
N GLN A 58 9.40 -2.63 -4.34
CA GLN A 58 9.46 -3.96 -4.94
C GLN A 58 8.24 -4.36 -5.80
N TYR A 59 7.18 -3.55 -5.85
CA TYR A 59 6.02 -3.84 -6.69
C TYR A 59 6.27 -3.45 -8.15
N SER A 60 5.84 -4.30 -9.09
CA SER A 60 5.91 -3.99 -10.52
C SER A 60 4.79 -3.06 -10.97
N ALA A 61 4.96 -2.42 -12.13
CA ALA A 61 3.93 -1.61 -12.77
C ALA A 61 2.60 -2.36 -13.00
N ASP A 62 2.61 -3.69 -13.14
CA ASP A 62 1.39 -4.48 -13.37
C ASP A 62 0.42 -4.39 -12.19
N PHE A 63 0.91 -4.05 -11.00
CA PHE A 63 0.08 -3.88 -9.81
C PHE A 63 -0.93 -2.73 -9.94
N VAL A 64 -0.65 -1.77 -10.83
CA VAL A 64 -1.56 -0.67 -11.17
C VAL A 64 -2.95 -1.21 -11.56
N GLN A 65 -3.04 -2.38 -12.20
CA GLN A 65 -4.32 -2.96 -12.58
C GLN A 65 -5.24 -3.24 -11.38
N TYR A 66 -4.67 -3.54 -10.20
CA TYR A 66 -5.44 -3.74 -8.97
C TYR A 66 -5.77 -2.41 -8.32
N LEU A 67 -4.79 -1.52 -8.23
CA LEU A 67 -4.94 -0.22 -7.57
C LEU A 67 -5.97 0.69 -8.27
N GLN A 68 -6.13 0.56 -9.59
CA GLN A 68 -7.14 1.31 -10.35
C GLN A 68 -8.58 0.92 -10.01
N GLN A 69 -8.80 -0.27 -9.43
CA GLN A 69 -10.15 -0.79 -9.17
C GLN A 69 -10.72 -0.33 -7.82
N LYS A 70 -9.88 0.17 -6.91
CA LYS A 70 -10.26 0.53 -5.55
C LYS A 70 -9.62 1.86 -5.14
N PRO A 71 -10.20 2.60 -4.18
CA PRO A 71 -9.55 3.75 -3.59
C PRO A 71 -8.14 3.41 -3.10
N THR A 72 -7.16 4.24 -3.44
CA THR A 72 -5.76 4.03 -3.09
C THR A 72 -5.22 5.27 -2.37
N ILE A 73 -4.62 5.07 -1.20
CA ILE A 73 -3.86 6.09 -0.46
C ILE A 73 -2.37 5.86 -0.70
N LYS A 74 -1.66 6.90 -1.10
CA LYS A 74 -0.19 6.91 -1.14
C LYS A 74 0.31 7.75 0.02
N VAL A 75 1.05 7.12 0.93
CA VAL A 75 1.69 7.82 2.05
C VAL A 75 3.13 8.15 1.66
N LEU A 76 3.51 9.42 1.73
CA LEU A 76 4.83 9.95 1.41
C LEU A 76 5.60 10.19 2.70
N TRP A 77 6.60 9.36 2.98
CA TRP A 77 7.41 9.48 4.20
C TRP A 77 8.83 9.97 3.99
N ASP A 78 9.41 9.78 2.81
CA ASP A 78 10.70 10.38 2.46
C ASP A 78 10.92 10.43 0.94
N VAL A 79 12.07 10.95 0.49
CA VAL A 79 12.48 10.90 -0.92
C VAL A 79 12.18 9.49 -1.44
N TYR A 80 11.42 9.42 -2.54
CA TYR A 80 10.87 8.19 -3.08
C TYR A 80 11.67 7.72 -4.31
N PRO A 81 13.00 7.49 -4.24
CA PRO A 81 13.80 7.14 -5.39
C PRO A 81 13.69 5.64 -5.73
N HIS A 82 13.22 4.81 -4.79
CA HIS A 82 13.18 3.36 -4.94
C HIS A 82 11.77 2.89 -5.30
N GLY A 83 11.68 2.04 -6.33
CA GLY A 83 10.43 1.48 -6.85
C GLY A 83 10.29 1.61 -8.36
N ASP A 84 9.29 0.93 -8.93
CA ASP A 84 8.97 1.04 -10.34
C ASP A 84 8.51 2.46 -10.68
N ALA A 85 9.16 3.10 -11.65
CA ALA A 85 8.90 4.49 -12.01
C ALA A 85 7.47 4.71 -12.57
N LYS A 86 6.90 3.72 -13.26
CA LYS A 86 5.52 3.81 -13.79
C LYS A 86 4.51 3.66 -12.66
N LEU A 87 4.71 2.70 -11.76
CA LEU A 87 3.86 2.55 -10.58
C LEU A 87 3.91 3.81 -9.71
N ARG A 88 5.11 4.33 -9.45
CA ARG A 88 5.32 5.59 -8.73
C ARG A 88 4.57 6.73 -9.39
N ARG A 89 4.71 6.91 -10.70
CA ARG A 89 4.03 7.99 -11.42
C ARG A 89 2.51 7.84 -11.32
N TRP A 90 2.00 6.62 -11.51
CA TRP A 90 0.57 6.36 -11.39
C TRP A 90 0.04 6.70 -9.99
N LEU A 91 0.73 6.29 -8.93
CA LEU A 91 0.35 6.61 -7.54
C LEU A 91 0.30 8.12 -7.30
N LEU A 92 1.29 8.88 -7.79
CA LEU A 92 1.32 10.33 -7.64
C LEU A 92 0.19 11.04 -8.40
N ASP A 93 -0.26 10.47 -9.52
CA ASP A 93 -1.30 11.07 -10.37
C ASP A 93 -2.73 10.64 -9.97
N ASN A 94 -2.91 9.48 -9.30
CA ASN A 94 -4.23 8.85 -9.13
C ASN A 94 -4.60 8.51 -7.67
N ALA A 95 -3.65 8.48 -6.73
CA ALA A 95 -3.93 8.12 -5.34
C ALA A 95 -4.24 9.37 -4.48
N PHE A 96 -4.92 9.16 -3.36
CA PHE A 96 -5.02 10.15 -2.30
C PHE A 96 -3.66 10.28 -1.61
N LEU A 97 -3.01 11.44 -1.76
CA LEU A 97 -1.68 11.67 -1.20
C LEU A 97 -1.77 12.14 0.25
N ILE A 98 -1.03 11.49 1.14
CA ILE A 98 -0.82 11.91 2.52
C ILE A 98 0.68 12.08 2.75
N GLY A 99 1.13 13.25 3.17
CA GLY A 99 2.54 13.53 3.44
C GLY A 99 2.74 14.95 3.97
N VAL A 100 3.91 15.21 4.55
CA VAL A 100 4.30 16.56 5.00
C VAL A 100 4.89 17.29 3.79
N THR A 101 4.24 18.37 3.36
CA THR A 101 4.76 19.30 2.34
C THR A 101 5.79 20.24 2.92
#